data_AF-A0A8I2CUW0-F1
#
_entry.id   AF-A0A8I2CUW0-F1
#
_cell.length_a   1.000
_cell.length_b   1.000
_cell.length_c   1.000
_cell.angle_alpha   90.00
_cell.angle_beta   90.00
_cell.angle_gamma   90.00
#
_symmetry.space_group_name_H-M   'P 1'
#
loop_
_entity.id
_entity.type
_entity.pdbx_description
1 polymer ?
#
loop_
_entity_poly.entity_id
_entity_poly.type
_entity_poly.pdbx_seq_one_letter_code
_entity_poly.pdbx_strand_id
1 'polypeptide(L)'
;MSIFEVIMLICFGSAWPTSLYKSFRSRTARGKSLAFLIIVFIGYGAGILHKVFYNLDWVVTLYALNGLMVLTDIVLTQRNRIIDLQGQS
;
A
#
# COMPACT_ATOMS: atom_id res chain seq x y z
N MET A 1 -1.97 20.56 -11.50
CA MET A 1 -1.87 20.31 -10.04
C MET A 1 -3.25 20.40 -9.37
N SER A 2 -3.90 19.28 -9.07
CA SER A 2 -5.19 19.27 -8.37
C SER A 2 -4.97 19.11 -6.87
N ILE A 3 -5.27 20.13 -6.07
CA ILE A 3 -5.18 20.09 -4.59
C ILE A 3 -5.97 18.90 -4.00
N PHE A 4 -7.11 18.55 -4.60
CA PHE A 4 -7.91 17.40 -4.20
C PHE A 4 -7.17 16.06 -4.35
N GLU A 5 -6.32 15.92 -5.37
CA GLU A 5 -5.51 14.72 -5.60
C GLU A 5 -4.45 14.57 -4.50
N VAL A 6 -3.77 15.67 -4.16
CA VAL A 6 -2.78 15.69 -3.08
C VAL A 6 -3.41 15.32 -1.74
N ILE A 7 -4.55 15.93 -1.40
CA ILE A 7 -5.29 15.62 -0.17
C ILE A 7 -5.71 14.15 -0.16
N MET A 8 -6.23 13.64 -1.27
CA MET A 8 -6.64 12.25 -1.42
C MET A 8 -5.45 11.30 -1.17
N LEU A 9 -4.29 11.55 -1.76
CA LEU A 9 -3.07 10.74 -1.56
C LEU A 9 -2.51 10.80 -0.14
N ILE A 10 -2.64 11.95 0.53
CA ILE A 10 -2.23 12.09 1.94
C ILE A 10 -3.18 11.30 2.84
N CYS A 11 -4.50 11.44 2.65
CA CYS A 11 -5.50 10.70 3.40
C CYS A 11 -5.34 9.20 3.19
N PHE A 12 -5.19 8.75 1.94
CA PHE A 12 -4.88 7.37 1.64
C PHE A 12 -3.57 6.97 2.32
N GLY A 13 -2.47 7.68 2.07
CA GLY A 13 -1.16 7.37 2.62
C GLY A 13 -1.15 7.25 4.14
N SER A 14 -1.97 8.02 4.85
CA SER A 14 -2.10 7.95 6.31
C SER A 14 -2.71 6.63 6.83
N ALA A 15 -3.48 5.92 6.01
CA ALA A 15 -4.08 4.65 6.39
C ALA A 15 -3.04 3.51 6.46
N TRP A 16 -2.02 3.51 5.60
CA TRP A 16 -1.01 2.44 5.52
C TRP A 16 -0.10 2.32 6.75
N PRO A 17 0.44 3.40 7.36
CA PRO A 17 1.23 3.30 8.58
C PRO A 17 0.51 2.55 9.71
N THR A 18 -0.79 2.76 9.87
CA THR A 18 -1.58 2.04 10.88
C THR A 18 -1.77 0.57 10.53
N SER A 19 -1.97 0.25 9.24
CA SER A 19 -2.05 -1.12 8.73
C SER A 19 -0.73 -1.87 8.93
N LEU A 20 0.39 -1.22 8.61
CA LEU A 20 1.74 -1.76 8.72
C LEU A 20 2.12 -2.00 10.18
N TYR A 21 1.84 -1.03 11.06
CA TYR A 21 2.09 -1.14 12.50
C TYR A 21 1.32 -2.30 13.13
N LYS A 22 0.03 -2.43 12.80
CA LYS A 22 -0.78 -3.57 13.26
C LYS A 22 -0.22 -4.89 12.77
N SER A 23 0.13 -4.98 11.49
CA SER A 23 0.67 -6.22 10.89
C SER A 23 2.03 -6.58 11.50
N PHE A 24 2.87 -5.59 11.82
CA PHE A 24 4.17 -5.84 12.44
C PHE A 24 4.03 -6.32 13.89
N ARG A 25 3.12 -5.71 14.66
CA ARG A 25 2.90 -6.06 16.08
C ARG A 25 2.14 -7.36 16.26
N SER A 26 1.13 -7.63 15.44
CA SER A 26 0.27 -8.82 15.58
C SER A 26 0.96 -10.10 15.12
N ARG A 27 1.95 -10.00 14.23
CA ARG A 27 2.63 -11.13 13.56
C ARG A 27 1.68 -12.17 12.93
N THR A 28 0.45 -11.76 12.65
CA THR A 28 -0.58 -12.59 12.00
C THR A 28 -1.14 -11.85 10.79
N ALA A 29 -1.52 -12.59 9.76
CA ALA A 29 -2.21 -12.09 8.57
C ALA A 29 -3.73 -12.30 8.65
N ARG A 30 -4.25 -12.85 9.76
CA ARG A 30 -5.70 -13.05 9.97
C ARG A 30 -6.47 -11.73 9.87
N GLY A 31 -7.49 -11.72 9.02
CA GLY A 31 -8.35 -10.55 8.79
C GLY A 31 -7.84 -9.56 7.73
N LYS A 32 -6.67 -9.80 7.12
CA LYS A 32 -6.09 -8.93 6.09
C LYS A 32 -6.21 -9.53 4.69
N SER A 33 -6.78 -8.77 3.75
CA SER A 33 -6.97 -9.22 2.37
C SER A 33 -5.76 -8.86 1.49
N LEU A 34 -4.95 -9.87 1.13
CA LEU A 34 -3.84 -9.70 0.18
C LEU A 34 -4.34 -9.24 -1.20
N ALA A 35 -5.48 -9.76 -1.66
CA ALA A 35 -6.05 -9.37 -2.95
C ALA A 35 -6.39 -7.87 -2.99
N PHE A 36 -6.93 -7.34 -1.90
CA PHE A 36 -7.20 -5.90 -1.78
C PHE A 36 -5.92 -5.06 -1.89
N LEU A 37 -4.84 -5.47 -1.19
CA LEU A 37 -3.55 -4.77 -1.26
C LEU A 37 -2.97 -4.78 -2.67
N ILE A 38 -3.06 -5.90 -3.39
CA ILE A 38 -2.59 -6.03 -4.78
C ILE A 38 -3.39 -5.11 -5.70
N ILE A 39 -4.72 -5.08 -5.58
CA ILE A 39 -5.57 -4.20 -6.39
C ILE A 39 -5.18 -2.73 -6.18
N VAL A 40 -4.97 -2.32 -4.93
CA VAL A 40 -4.56 -0.94 -4.63
C VAL A 40 -3.16 -0.65 -5.17
N PHE A 41 -2.23 -1.59 -5.07
CA PHE A 41 -0.88 -1.44 -5.63
C PHE A 41 -0.90 -1.24 -7.15
N ILE A 42 -1.72 -2.03 -7.88
CA ILE A 42 -1.92 -1.86 -9.33
C ILE A 42 -2.54 -0.49 -9.63
N GLY A 43 -3.51 -0.04 -8.82
CA GLY A 43 -4.11 1.28 -8.94
C GLY A 43 -3.10 2.42 -8.83
N TYR A 44 -2.18 2.36 -7.85
CA TYR A 44 -1.08 3.32 -7.74
C TYR A 44 -0.15 3.26 -8.95
N GLY A 45 0.19 2.06 -9.45
CA GLY A 45 0.98 1.89 -10.67
C GLY A 45 0.35 2.54 -11.90
N ALA A 46 -0.96 2.35 -12.09
CA ALA A 46 -1.70 2.99 -13.18
C ALA A 46 -1.72 4.53 -13.05
N GLY A 47 -1.89 5.05 -11.83
CA GLY A 47 -1.82 6.49 -11.56
C GLY A 47 -0.44 7.10 -11.86
N ILE A 48 0.64 6.39 -11.50
CA ILE A 48 2.01 6.79 -11.84
C ILE A 48 2.20 6.81 -13.35
N LEU A 49 1.81 5.75 -14.07
CA LEU A 49 1.93 5.70 -15.53
C LEU A 49 1.17 6.86 -16.18
N HIS A 50 -0.06 7.14 -15.73
CA HIS A 50 -0.83 8.27 -16.26
C HIS A 50 -0.10 9.62 -16.05
N LYS A 51 0.50 9.86 -14.88
CA LYS A 51 1.29 11.07 -14.64
C LYS A 51 2.55 11.12 -15.50
N VAL A 52 3.27 10.01 -15.64
CA VAL A 52 4.51 9.94 -16.45
C VAL A 52 4.23 10.23 -17.92
N PHE A 53 3.11 9.74 -18.48
CA PHE A 53 2.81 9.92 -19.91
C PHE A 53 2.10 11.23 -20.24
N TYR A 54 1.29 11.78 -19.33
CA TYR A 54 0.43 12.93 -19.66
C TYR A 54 0.81 14.23 -18.95
N ASN A 55 1.21 14.20 -17.68
CA ASN A 55 1.54 15.39 -16.89
C ASN A 55 2.45 15.03 -15.70
N LEU A 56 3.77 15.14 -15.92
CA LEU A 56 4.77 14.80 -14.90
C LEU A 56 4.86 15.93 -13.86
N ASP A 57 4.33 15.62 -12.68
CA ASP A 57 4.25 16.54 -11.55
C ASP A 57 4.92 15.92 -10.31
N TRP A 58 5.32 16.76 -9.34
CA TRP A 58 5.92 16.27 -8.09
C TRP A 58 4.99 15.31 -7.31
N VAL A 59 3.67 15.38 -7.55
CA VAL A 59 2.62 14.50 -7.01
C VAL A 59 2.90 13.03 -7.31
N VAL A 60 3.64 12.72 -8.38
CA VAL A 60 4.06 11.33 -8.68
C VAL A 60 4.90 10.73 -7.55
N THR A 61 5.62 11.56 -6.79
CA THR A 61 6.37 11.15 -5.60
C THR A 61 5.45 10.66 -4.49
N LEU A 62 4.29 11.30 -4.30
CA LEU A 62 3.28 10.87 -3.33
C LEU A 62 2.64 9.54 -3.74
N TYR A 63 2.39 9.35 -5.04
CA TYR A 63 1.96 8.06 -5.59
C TYR A 63 3.01 6.97 -5.35
N ALA A 64 4.28 7.25 -5.64
CA ALA A 64 5.37 6.30 -5.43
C ALA A 64 5.54 5.94 -3.94
N LEU A 65 5.46 6.93 -3.05
CA LEU A 65 5.53 6.72 -1.61
C LEU A 65 4.37 5.86 -1.10
N ASN A 66 3.14 6.13 -1.55
CA ASN A 66 1.98 5.28 -1.27
C ASN A 66 2.19 3.84 -1.78
N GLY A 67 2.64 3.69 -3.03
CA GLY A 67 2.94 2.40 -3.63
C GLY A 67 3.98 1.60 -2.84
N LEU A 68 5.06 2.25 -2.38
CA LEU A 68 6.09 1.62 -1.54
C LEU A 68 5.56 1.18 -0.18
N MET A 69 4.71 1.98 0.46
CA MET A 69 4.05 1.59 1.72
C MET A 69 3.14 0.38 1.52
N VAL A 70 2.33 0.36 0.46
CA VAL A 70 1.46 -0.77 0.11
C VAL A 70 2.31 -2.02 -0.18
N LEU A 71 3.40 -1.88 -0.94
CA LEU A 71 4.31 -2.98 -1.25
C LEU A 71 4.92 -3.58 0.02
N THR A 72 5.39 -2.73 0.93
CA THR A 72 5.92 -3.17 2.23
C THR A 72 4.85 -3.92 3.02
N ASP A 73 3.61 -3.44 2.98
CA ASP A 73 2.48 -4.07 3.65
C ASP A 73 2.12 -5.43 3.02
N ILE A 74 2.22 -5.59 1.70
CA ILE A 74 2.06 -6.87 0.98
C ILE A 74 3.12 -7.87 1.46
N VAL A 75 4.40 -7.49 1.45
CA VAL A 75 5.51 -8.35 1.86
C VAL A 75 5.35 -8.79 3.32
N LEU A 76 4.99 -7.85 4.20
CA LEU A 76 4.76 -8.14 5.61
C LEU A 76 3.56 -9.07 5.81
N THR A 77 2.47 -8.87 5.05
CA THR A 77 1.30 -9.73 5.11
C THR A 77 1.59 -11.14 4.60
N GLN A 78 2.38 -11.28 3.53
CA GLN A 78 2.82 -12.59 3.03
C GLN A 78 3.70 -13.31 4.06
N ARG A 79 4.66 -12.62 4.66
CA ARG A 79 5.50 -13.18 5.74
C ARG A 79 4.64 -13.65 6.91
N ASN A 80 3.72 -12.82 7.40
CA ASN A 80 2.84 -13.19 8.49
C ASN A 80 1.93 -14.37 8.15
N ARG A 81 1.50 -14.49 6.89
CA ARG A 81 0.69 -15.63 6.42
C ARG A 81 1.48 -16.95 6.49
N ILE A 82 2.78 -16.92 6.19
CA ILE A 82 3.65 -18.10 6.35
C ILE A 82 3.78 -18.47 7.82
N ILE A 83 3.98 -17.48 8.70
CA ILE A 83 4.07 -17.70 10.17
C ILE A 83 2.77 -18.29 10.71
N ASP A 84 1.60 -17.79 10.28
CA ASP A 84 0.28 -18.31 10.67
C ASP A 84 0.04 -19.75 10.22
N LEU A 85 0.64 -20.17 9.11
CA LEU A 85 0.57 -21.55 8.60
C LEU A 85 1.47 -22.48 9.40
N GLN A 86 2.66 -22.02 9.81
CA GLN A 86 3.61 -22.79 10.62
C GLN A 86 3.16 -22.94 12.08
N GLY A 87 2.47 -21.94 12.65
CA GLY A 87 1.95 -22.02 14.03
C GLY A 87 0.68 -22.87 14.20
N GLN A 88 0.18 -23.49 13.12
CA GLN A 88 -0.98 -24.39 13.14
C GLN A 88 -0.60 -25.87 13.01
N SER A 89 0.70 -26.21 13.00
CA SER A 89 1.21 -27.60 12.97
C SER A 89 1.41 -28.17 14.36
#